data_AF-A0AAC8QPH6-F1
#
_entry.id   AF-A0AAC8QPH6-F1
#
_cell.length_a   1.000
_cell.length_b   1.000
_cell.length_c   1.000
_cell.angle_alpha   90.00
_cell.angle_beta   90.00
_cell.angle_gamma   90.00
#
_symmetry.space_group_name_H-M   'P 1'
#
loop_
_entity.id
_entity.type
_entity.pdbx_description
1 polymer ?
#
loop_
_entity_poly.entity_id
_entity_poly.type
_entity_poly.pdbx_seq_one_letter_code
_entity_poly.pdbx_strand_id
1 'polypeptide(L)'
;MADKLTVMSGNKKQKKWPEAGDIFYFQLSDGRFGYGMVALGKIDVGPFKNAIVIYIYDNFTSSLGEDIILNKGKMLFPPIITDASCWKNGYFATLKNIDPNSMDIYPEHYFKNPIRNKVYDHHGTVTNFLIDSIPVGEESIQFYRSIIKSIEYVLN
;
A
#
# COMPACT_ATOMS: atom_id res chain seq x y z
N MET A 1 28.40 -12.97 0.61
CA MET A 1 27.04 -12.93 1.16
C MET A 1 26.42 -11.67 0.58
N ALA A 2 25.32 -11.78 -0.17
CA ALA A 2 24.62 -10.57 -0.60
C ALA A 2 23.98 -9.95 0.64
N ASP A 3 24.19 -8.66 0.86
CA ASP A 3 23.54 -7.95 1.95
C ASP A 3 22.03 -7.97 1.72
N LYS A 4 21.28 -8.39 2.74
CA LYS A 4 19.81 -8.46 2.67
C LYS A 4 19.25 -7.04 2.55
N LEU A 5 18.40 -6.81 1.55
CA LEU A 5 17.70 -5.55 1.39
C LEU A 5 16.68 -5.36 2.52
N THR A 6 16.78 -4.23 3.22
CA THR A 6 15.85 -3.86 4.31
C THR A 6 15.18 -2.53 3.99
N VAL A 7 13.99 -2.31 4.55
CA VAL A 7 13.32 -0.99 4.44
C VAL A 7 13.76 -0.12 5.60
N MET A 8 14.27 1.07 5.27
CA MET A 8 14.85 1.98 6.23
C MET A 8 13.78 2.81 6.94
N SER A 9 13.87 2.87 8.27
CA SER A 9 13.12 3.83 9.10
C SER A 9 13.98 5.08 9.33
N GLY A 10 14.02 5.98 8.34
CA GLY A 10 14.80 7.23 8.40
C GLY A 10 14.01 8.48 8.03
N ASN A 11 12.78 8.32 7.54
CA ASN A 11 11.96 9.43 7.11
C ASN A 11 11.38 10.19 8.31
N LYS A 12 11.09 11.49 8.11
CA LYS A 12 10.44 12.31 9.12
C LYS A 12 9.08 11.70 9.47
N LYS A 13 8.89 11.30 10.73
CA LYS A 13 7.63 10.76 11.23
C LYS A 13 6.48 11.73 10.96
N GLN A 14 5.43 11.26 10.31
CA GLN A 14 4.26 12.07 9.99
C GLN A 14 3.10 11.71 10.93
N LYS A 15 2.57 12.73 11.61
CA LYS A 15 1.39 12.60 12.49
C LYS A 15 0.07 12.78 11.75
N LYS A 16 0.10 13.44 10.57
CA LYS A 16 -1.06 13.60 9.70
C LYS A 16 -1.52 12.23 9.22
N TRP A 17 -2.83 12.01 9.20
CA TRP A 17 -3.40 10.80 8.62
C TRP A 17 -3.24 10.84 7.08
N PRO A 18 -2.82 9.76 6.42
CA PRO A 18 -2.73 9.72 4.96
C PRO A 18 -4.09 9.90 4.29
N GLU A 19 -4.12 10.58 3.17
CA GLU A 19 -5.33 10.89 2.40
C GLU A 19 -5.29 10.22 1.03
N ALA A 20 -6.46 9.93 0.45
CA ALA A 20 -6.52 9.38 -0.90
C ALA A 20 -5.79 10.31 -1.89
N GLY A 21 -5.04 9.72 -2.82
CA GLY A 21 -4.16 10.45 -3.73
C GLY A 21 -2.78 10.78 -3.17
N ASP A 22 -2.50 10.50 -1.89
CA ASP A 22 -1.14 10.64 -1.35
C ASP A 22 -0.22 9.62 -2.02
N ILE A 23 0.76 10.12 -2.79
CA ILE A 23 1.90 9.35 -3.26
C ILE A 23 2.93 9.37 -2.15
N PHE A 24 3.38 8.19 -1.73
CA PHE A 24 4.38 8.02 -0.71
C PHE A 24 5.58 7.23 -1.23
N TYR A 25 6.70 7.33 -0.53
CA TYR A 25 7.90 6.56 -0.80
C TYR A 25 8.45 5.91 0.47
N PHE A 26 9.29 4.90 0.26
CA PHE A 26 10.13 4.27 1.27
C PHE A 26 11.53 4.06 0.71
N GLN A 27 12.54 4.06 1.58
CA GLN A 27 13.93 3.90 1.18
C GLN A 27 14.43 2.50 1.52
N LEU A 28 15.17 1.88 0.61
CA LEU A 28 15.85 0.60 0.81
C LEU A 28 17.27 0.83 1.34
N SER A 29 17.84 -0.20 1.98
CA SER A 29 19.20 -0.16 2.53
C SER A 29 20.30 0.05 1.49
N ASP A 30 20.03 -0.23 0.22
CA ASP A 30 20.95 0.04 -0.91
C ASP A 30 20.81 1.45 -1.50
N GLY A 31 19.96 2.30 -0.92
CA GLY A 31 19.74 3.67 -1.32
C GLY A 31 18.63 3.88 -2.35
N ARG A 32 18.04 2.81 -2.91
CA ARG A 32 16.89 2.94 -3.83
C ARG A 32 15.62 3.37 -3.09
N PHE A 33 14.70 3.97 -3.85
CA PHE A 33 13.38 4.37 -3.38
C PHE A 33 12.30 3.52 -4.03
N GLY A 34 11.40 2.96 -3.22
CA GLY A 34 10.16 2.37 -3.69
C GLY A 34 8.98 3.31 -3.46
N TYR A 35 7.90 3.12 -4.22
CA TYR A 35 6.76 4.04 -4.24
C TYR A 35 5.43 3.33 -4.01
N GLY A 36 4.49 4.09 -3.48
CA GLY A 36 3.12 3.66 -3.33
C GLY A 36 2.15 4.83 -3.36
N MET A 37 0.86 4.50 -3.36
CA MET A 37 -0.22 5.48 -3.37
C MET A 37 -1.34 5.04 -2.43
N VAL A 38 -1.94 6.00 -1.73
CA VAL A 38 -3.19 5.77 -1.00
C VAL A 38 -4.33 5.79 -2.01
N ALA A 39 -4.82 4.62 -2.38
CA ALA A 39 -5.86 4.44 -3.40
C ALA A 39 -7.25 4.81 -2.86
N LEU A 40 -7.55 4.42 -1.62
CA LEU A 40 -8.78 4.76 -0.91
C LEU A 40 -8.47 5.11 0.53
N GLY A 41 -9.26 6.01 1.11
CA GLY A 41 -9.15 6.35 2.52
C GLY A 41 -10.49 6.33 3.24
N LYS A 42 -10.40 6.24 4.57
CA LYS A 42 -11.56 6.23 5.49
C LYS A 42 -12.52 5.06 5.23
N ILE A 43 -11.98 3.89 4.93
CA ILE A 43 -12.78 2.66 4.85
C ILE A 43 -12.91 2.01 6.22
N ASP A 44 -14.01 1.32 6.44
CA ASP A 44 -14.29 0.56 7.65
C ASP A 44 -14.16 -0.94 7.34
N VAL A 45 -13.28 -1.63 8.06
CA VAL A 45 -13.01 -3.06 7.85
C VAL A 45 -13.20 -3.78 9.18
N GLY A 46 -14.33 -4.48 9.31
CA GLY A 46 -14.72 -5.12 10.57
C GLY A 46 -14.74 -4.11 11.73
N PRO A 47 -14.00 -4.33 12.83
CA PRO A 47 -13.93 -3.40 13.96
C PRO A 47 -13.01 -2.19 13.71
N PHE A 48 -12.22 -2.19 12.63
CA PHE A 48 -11.24 -1.14 12.36
C PHE A 48 -11.90 0.00 11.58
N LYS A 49 -11.80 1.21 12.13
CA LYS A 49 -12.32 2.44 11.55
C LYS A 49 -11.22 3.25 10.90
N ASN A 50 -11.57 3.99 9.85
CA ASN A 50 -10.69 4.91 9.14
C ASN A 50 -9.44 4.25 8.52
N ALA A 51 -9.51 2.98 8.17
CA ALA A 51 -8.42 2.33 7.46
C ALA A 51 -8.25 2.95 6.06
N ILE A 52 -7.10 2.69 5.46
CA ILE A 52 -6.74 3.14 4.12
C ILE A 52 -6.38 1.93 3.27
N VAL A 53 -6.63 2.03 1.97
CA VAL A 53 -6.15 1.05 0.99
C VAL A 53 -4.95 1.66 0.28
N ILE A 54 -3.84 0.94 0.27
CA ILE A 54 -2.62 1.38 -0.41
C ILE A 54 -2.27 0.43 -1.53
N TYR A 55 -1.67 1.00 -2.57
CA TYR A 55 -0.93 0.28 -3.60
C TYR A 55 0.55 0.50 -3.36
N ILE A 56 1.35 -0.54 -3.56
CA ILE A 56 2.82 -0.48 -3.56
C ILE A 56 3.24 -0.99 -4.94
N TYR A 57 4.03 -0.21 -5.65
CA TYR A 57 4.37 -0.47 -7.05
C TYR A 57 5.69 -1.24 -7.17
N ASP A 58 5.79 -2.09 -8.20
CA ASP A 58 7.04 -2.75 -8.58
C ASP A 58 7.89 -1.77 -9.42
N ASN A 59 8.31 -0.68 -8.78
CA ASN A 59 9.10 0.38 -9.38
C ASN A 59 10.05 0.95 -8.32
N PHE A 60 11.35 0.82 -8.58
CA PHE A 60 12.42 1.27 -7.69
C PHE A 60 13.37 2.19 -8.45
N THR A 61 13.70 3.34 -7.86
CA THR A 61 14.54 4.35 -8.51
C THR A 61 15.73 4.73 -7.64
N SER A 62 16.80 5.23 -8.27
CA SER A 62 18.00 5.68 -7.55
C SER A 62 17.91 7.13 -7.07
N SER A 63 16.99 7.90 -7.65
CA SER A 63 16.71 9.30 -7.31
C SER A 63 15.25 9.44 -6.88
N LEU A 64 15.01 10.26 -5.86
CA LEU A 64 13.67 10.46 -5.30
C LEU A 64 12.80 11.27 -6.27
N GLY A 65 11.65 10.70 -6.66
CA GLY A 65 10.65 11.44 -7.43
C GLY A 65 10.82 11.39 -8.94
N GLU A 66 11.94 10.89 -9.45
CA GLU A 66 12.19 10.68 -10.87
C GLU A 66 11.57 9.38 -11.36
N ASP A 67 11.03 9.38 -12.59
CA ASP A 67 10.52 8.20 -13.29
C ASP A 67 9.55 7.31 -12.49
N ILE A 68 8.73 7.92 -11.62
CA ILE A 68 7.73 7.19 -10.83
C ILE A 68 6.67 6.62 -11.77
N ILE A 69 6.54 5.29 -11.78
CA ILE A 69 5.50 4.57 -12.52
C ILE A 69 4.38 4.15 -11.57
N LEU A 70 3.26 4.89 -11.59
CA LEU A 70 2.06 4.60 -10.80
C LEU A 70 1.02 3.90 -11.67
N ASN A 71 1.25 2.63 -11.99
CA ASN A 71 0.37 1.83 -12.83
C ASN A 71 -0.24 0.70 -12.00
N LYS A 72 -1.58 0.63 -11.92
CA LYS A 72 -2.29 -0.39 -11.12
C LYS A 72 -2.05 -1.83 -11.57
N GLY A 73 -1.61 -2.04 -12.82
CA GLY A 73 -1.20 -3.34 -13.36
C GLY A 73 0.24 -3.72 -13.02
N LYS A 74 1.03 -2.83 -12.41
CA LYS A 74 2.43 -3.05 -12.00
C LYS A 74 2.61 -2.86 -10.50
N MET A 75 1.75 -3.49 -9.71
CA MET A 75 1.85 -3.49 -8.26
C MET A 75 2.74 -4.63 -7.76
N LEU A 76 3.54 -4.36 -6.73
CA LEU A 76 4.35 -5.34 -6.03
C LEU A 76 3.49 -6.30 -5.20
N PHE A 77 2.35 -5.82 -4.72
CA PHE A 77 1.36 -6.58 -3.96
C PHE A 77 -0.05 -6.30 -4.49
N PRO A 78 -1.00 -7.23 -4.28
CA PRO A 78 -2.42 -6.86 -4.27
C PRO A 78 -2.70 -5.69 -3.32
N PRO A 79 -3.84 -4.99 -3.46
CA PRO A 79 -4.20 -3.88 -2.58
C PRO A 79 -4.12 -4.26 -1.10
N ILE A 80 -3.53 -3.38 -0.27
CA ILE A 80 -3.32 -3.64 1.16
C ILE A 80 -4.19 -2.70 1.98
N ILE A 81 -4.95 -3.27 2.92
CA ILE A 81 -5.62 -2.51 3.98
C ILE A 81 -4.60 -2.22 5.09
N THR A 82 -4.42 -0.96 5.45
CA THR A 82 -3.48 -0.54 6.50
C THR A 82 -4.04 0.64 7.29
N ASP A 83 -3.34 0.99 8.37
CA ASP A 83 -3.46 2.26 9.05
C ASP A 83 -2.30 3.22 8.69
N ALA A 84 -2.21 4.34 9.41
CA ALA A 84 -1.13 5.32 9.29
C ALA A 84 0.21 4.88 9.93
N SER A 85 0.37 3.62 10.36
CA SER A 85 1.54 3.22 11.17
C SER A 85 2.86 3.29 10.41
N CYS A 86 2.90 3.02 9.10
CA CYS A 86 4.14 3.16 8.31
C CYS A 86 4.70 4.59 8.36
N TRP A 87 3.82 5.60 8.24
CA TRP A 87 4.16 7.02 8.31
C TRP A 87 4.54 7.48 9.71
N LYS A 88 3.77 7.05 10.73
CA LYS A 88 4.05 7.38 12.13
C LYS A 88 5.38 6.83 12.61
N ASN A 89 5.83 5.72 12.04
CA ASN A 89 7.11 5.09 12.36
C ASN A 89 8.26 5.54 11.46
N GLY A 90 8.01 6.36 10.43
CA GLY A 90 9.07 6.91 9.57
C GLY A 90 9.61 5.93 8.52
N TYR A 91 8.85 4.87 8.21
CA TYR A 91 9.15 4.02 7.07
C TYR A 91 8.65 4.65 5.78
N PHE A 92 7.43 5.19 5.80
CA PHE A 92 6.83 5.87 4.66
C PHE A 92 6.87 7.39 4.85
N ALA A 93 7.05 8.11 3.75
CA ALA A 93 6.87 9.56 3.70
C ALA A 93 6.01 9.95 2.49
N THR A 94 5.07 10.86 2.70
CA THR A 94 4.29 11.45 1.61
C THR A 94 5.17 12.38 0.77
N LEU A 95 5.25 12.10 -0.53
CA LEU A 95 5.95 12.90 -1.53
C LEU A 95 5.09 14.07 -2.02
N LYS A 96 3.86 13.76 -2.44
CA LYS A 96 2.86 14.73 -2.93
C LYS A 96 1.47 14.10 -2.88
N ASN A 97 0.45 14.92 -3.02
CA ASN A 97 -0.93 14.47 -3.24
C ASN A 97 -1.33 14.76 -4.69
N ILE A 98 -2.08 13.85 -5.31
CA ILE A 98 -2.62 14.02 -6.66
C ILE A 98 -4.14 14.05 -6.65
N ASP A 99 -4.71 14.69 -7.67
CA ASP A 99 -6.16 14.76 -7.83
C ASP A 99 -6.76 13.35 -7.97
N PRO A 100 -7.86 13.04 -7.26
CA PRO A 100 -8.50 11.73 -7.34
C PRO A 100 -8.84 11.26 -8.75
N ASN A 101 -9.19 12.18 -9.67
CA ASN A 101 -9.54 11.85 -11.06
C ASN A 101 -8.32 11.48 -11.91
N SER A 102 -7.11 11.76 -11.42
CA SER A 102 -5.84 11.43 -12.07
C SER A 102 -5.24 10.11 -11.58
N MET A 103 -5.85 9.47 -10.58
CA MET A 103 -5.37 8.22 -10.02
C MET A 103 -5.65 7.05 -10.95
N ASP A 104 -4.62 6.28 -11.30
CA ASP A 104 -4.80 4.99 -11.95
C ASP A 104 -5.11 3.92 -10.89
N ILE A 105 -6.39 3.78 -10.51
CA ILE A 105 -6.87 2.77 -9.54
C ILE A 105 -7.88 1.81 -10.17
N TYR A 106 -8.09 0.67 -9.51
CA TYR A 106 -9.20 -0.22 -9.86
C TYR A 106 -10.52 0.41 -9.42
N PRO A 107 -11.61 0.21 -10.18
CA PRO A 107 -12.93 0.73 -9.82
C PRO A 107 -13.47 0.08 -8.55
N GLU A 108 -13.05 -1.16 -8.28
CA GLU A 108 -13.40 -1.95 -7.11
C GLU A 108 -12.15 -2.53 -6.47
N HIS A 109 -12.23 -2.81 -5.17
CA HIS A 109 -11.18 -3.53 -4.45
C HIS A 109 -11.80 -4.68 -3.69
N TYR A 110 -11.17 -5.85 -3.80
CA TYR A 110 -11.64 -7.07 -3.18
C TYR A 110 -10.63 -7.55 -2.15
N PHE A 111 -11.14 -8.03 -1.01
CA PHE A 111 -10.34 -8.50 0.10
C PHE A 111 -10.87 -9.84 0.60
N LYS A 112 -10.01 -10.85 0.61
CA LYS A 112 -10.36 -12.19 1.05
C LYS A 112 -10.07 -12.37 2.54
N ASN A 113 -11.08 -12.80 3.30
CA ASN A 113 -10.90 -13.18 4.71
C ASN A 113 -10.12 -14.48 4.82
N PRO A 114 -8.94 -14.48 5.47
CA PRO A 114 -8.12 -15.69 5.58
C PRO A 114 -8.76 -16.78 6.46
N ILE A 115 -9.67 -16.42 7.37
CA ILE A 115 -10.33 -17.36 8.30
C ILE A 115 -11.66 -17.87 7.72
N ARG A 116 -12.49 -16.96 7.20
CA ARG A 116 -13.86 -17.26 6.73
C ARG A 116 -13.90 -17.73 5.28
N ASN A 117 -12.80 -17.57 4.53
CA ASN A 117 -12.70 -17.87 3.10
C ASN A 117 -13.79 -17.17 2.25
N LYS A 118 -14.24 -15.99 2.70
CA LYS A 118 -15.18 -15.12 1.98
C LYS A 118 -14.44 -13.93 1.39
N VAL A 119 -14.94 -13.39 0.29
CA VAL A 119 -14.42 -12.17 -0.31
C VAL A 119 -15.38 -11.02 -0.04
N TYR A 120 -14.81 -9.88 0.31
CA TYR A 120 -15.50 -8.65 0.62
C TYR A 120 -15.07 -7.56 -0.35
N ASP A 121 -15.98 -6.67 -0.72
CA ASP A 121 -15.63 -5.43 -1.40
C ASP A 121 -15.09 -4.39 -0.41
N HIS A 122 -14.70 -3.23 -0.93
CA HIS A 122 -14.18 -2.10 -0.14
C HIS A 122 -15.25 -1.39 0.71
N HIS A 123 -16.52 -1.79 0.60
CA HIS A 123 -17.62 -1.37 1.47
C HIS A 123 -17.90 -2.39 2.59
N GLY A 124 -17.18 -3.51 2.63
CA GLY A 124 -17.38 -4.58 3.61
C GLY A 124 -18.56 -5.50 3.29
N THR A 125 -19.04 -5.50 2.05
CA THR A 125 -20.11 -6.40 1.60
C THR A 125 -19.51 -7.68 1.04
N VAL A 126 -20.05 -8.84 1.44
CA VAL A 126 -19.64 -10.13 0.88
C VAL A 126 -20.05 -10.19 -0.59
N THR A 127 -19.11 -10.53 -1.47
CA THR A 127 -19.37 -10.67 -2.90
C THR A 127 -18.86 -12.01 -3.44
N ASN A 128 -19.64 -12.59 -4.35
CA ASN A 128 -19.24 -13.72 -5.18
C ASN A 128 -18.94 -13.29 -6.63
N PHE A 129 -19.20 -12.01 -6.96
CA PHE A 129 -18.95 -11.43 -8.27
C PHE A 129 -17.61 -10.71 -8.21
N LEU A 130 -16.57 -11.39 -8.68
CA LEU A 130 -15.26 -10.81 -8.87
C LEU A 130 -15.17 -10.33 -10.32
N ILE A 131 -14.78 -9.08 -10.50
CA ILE A 131 -14.39 -8.60 -11.83
C ILE A 131 -13.03 -9.23 -12.15
N ASP A 132 -12.98 -9.98 -13.26
CA ASP A 132 -11.76 -10.61 -13.74
C ASP A 132 -10.64 -9.58 -13.91
N SER A 133 -9.43 -9.95 -13.52
CA SER A 133 -8.21 -9.11 -13.52
C SER A 133 -8.08 -8.12 -12.35
N ILE A 134 -9.06 -7.97 -11.46
CA ILE A 134 -8.85 -7.19 -10.22
C ILE A 134 -8.13 -8.08 -9.19
N PRO A 135 -6.93 -7.69 -8.72
CA PRO A 135 -6.21 -8.45 -7.70
C PRO A 135 -6.97 -8.43 -6.38
N VAL A 136 -7.03 -9.60 -5.73
CA VAL A 136 -7.70 -9.77 -4.43
C VAL A 136 -6.67 -9.64 -3.32
N GLY A 137 -6.82 -8.62 -2.47
CA GLY A 137 -6.03 -8.42 -1.26
C GLY A 137 -6.48 -9.33 -0.12
N GLU A 138 -5.83 -9.19 1.03
CA GLU A 138 -6.24 -9.86 2.27
C GLU A 138 -7.19 -8.95 3.08
N GLU A 139 -8.29 -9.50 3.60
CA GLU A 139 -9.20 -8.78 4.51
C GLU A 139 -8.62 -8.79 5.93
N SER A 140 -7.45 -8.18 6.08
CA SER A 140 -6.79 -7.96 7.36
C SER A 140 -6.08 -6.61 7.35
N ILE A 141 -6.14 -5.89 8.47
CA ILE A 141 -5.37 -4.67 8.62
C ILE A 141 -3.91 -5.03 8.82
N GLN A 142 -3.05 -4.61 7.88
CA GLN A 142 -1.63 -4.82 7.98
C GLN A 142 -0.97 -3.60 8.60
N PHE A 143 -0.28 -3.78 9.72
CA PHE A 143 0.52 -2.71 10.34
C PHE A 143 1.93 -2.68 9.76
N TYR A 144 2.66 -1.60 10.05
CA TYR A 144 4.00 -1.36 9.51
C TYR A 144 4.92 -2.59 9.56
N ARG A 145 4.98 -3.36 10.66
CA ARG A 145 5.85 -4.54 10.74
C ARG A 145 5.53 -5.60 9.68
N SER A 146 4.24 -5.82 9.42
CA SER A 146 3.78 -6.78 8.41
C SER A 146 4.17 -6.30 7.02
N ILE A 147 3.86 -5.04 6.70
CA ILE A 147 4.12 -4.45 5.39
C ILE A 147 5.61 -4.43 5.08
N ILE A 148 6.43 -3.96 6.03
CA ILE A 148 7.88 -3.91 5.87
C ILE A 148 8.46 -5.31 5.68
N LYS A 149 8.04 -6.28 6.49
CA LYS A 149 8.48 -7.67 6.33
C LYS A 149 8.08 -8.25 4.97
N SER A 150 6.90 -7.92 4.45
CA SER A 150 6.45 -8.35 3.13
C SER A 150 7.30 -7.74 2.00
N ILE A 151 7.61 -6.44 2.07
CA ILE A 151 8.51 -5.77 1.12
C ILE A 151 9.88 -6.44 1.14
N GLU A 152 10.48 -6.60 2.32
CA GLU A 152 11.80 -7.23 2.47
C GLU A 152 11.79 -8.69 2.02
N TYR A 153 10.69 -9.41 2.20
CA TYR A 153 10.58 -10.80 1.74
C TYR A 153 10.53 -10.92 0.22
N VAL A 154 9.85 -10.00 -0.48
CA VAL A 154 9.77 -10.06 -1.95
C VAL A 154 11.06 -9.60 -2.62
N LEU A 155 11.83 -8.73 -1.95
CA LEU A 155 13.07 -8.17 -2.49
C LEU A 155 14.31 -9.05 -2.30
N ASN A 156 14.22 -10.18 -1.58
CA ASN A 156 15.33 -11.07 -1.27
C ASN A 156 14.98 -12.53 -1.54
#